data_AF-A0A6G1RX99-F1
#
_entry.id   AF-A0A6G1RX99-F1
#
_cell.length_a   1.000
_cell.length_b   1.000
_cell.length_c   1.000
_cell.angle_alpha   90.00
_cell.angle_beta   90.00
_cell.angle_gamma   90.00
#
_symmetry.space_group_name_H-M   'P 1'
#
loop_
_entity.id
_entity.type
_entity.pdbx_description
1 polymer ?
#
loop_
_entity_poly.entity_id
_entity_poly.type
_entity_poly.pdbx_seq_one_letter_code
_entity_poly.pdbx_strand_id
1 'polypeptide(L)'
;MADSRRINANIRDEEEKLPEEERPPFSLVAVILSSEFWPPLKEEKLELPEQVKEAMEAYSKKYEKLKAMRTLNWKYHLGLVSLDVELADRTLSLSVSPVHAAIILHFQTKSTWTLTELSEVLKVPVTSLKRKMTLWLQQGVLREDPQGTFTVIEEEQKDQVEKVVLIDSDEEGDSAMASQADQKEEELQLFWTYIQAMLTNLESLSLERIHSMLKMFVMTGPVVTEIDIQELQGFLQKKVRDQQLIYSGGVYRLPKNCN
;
A
#
# COMPACT_ATOMS: atom_id res chain seq x y z
N MET A 1 14.68 -9.11 -12.61
CA MET A 1 14.63 -8.14 -13.73
C MET A 1 14.50 -8.78 -15.13
N ALA A 2 15.40 -9.68 -15.56
CA ALA A 2 15.30 -10.27 -16.92
C ALA A 2 13.99 -11.05 -17.15
N ASP A 3 13.57 -11.88 -16.18
CA ASP A 3 12.32 -12.65 -16.30
C ASP A 3 11.08 -11.72 -16.37
N SER A 4 11.05 -10.67 -15.55
CA SER A 4 10.00 -9.64 -15.59
C SER A 4 9.88 -8.98 -16.97
N ARG A 5 11.00 -8.63 -17.62
CA ARG A 5 10.97 -8.07 -18.99
C ARG A 5 10.39 -9.06 -20.01
N ARG A 6 10.75 -10.34 -19.92
CA ARG A 6 10.21 -11.39 -20.79
C ARG A 6 8.71 -11.59 -20.60
N ILE A 7 8.24 -11.57 -19.35
CA ILE A 7 6.83 -11.70 -19.02
C ILE A 7 6.02 -10.53 -19.60
N ASN A 8 6.48 -9.29 -19.40
CA ASN A 8 5.83 -8.11 -19.98
C ASN A 8 5.75 -8.20 -21.51
N ALA A 9 6.85 -8.63 -22.17
CA ALA A 9 6.85 -8.81 -23.62
C ALA A 9 5.81 -9.85 -24.07
N ASN A 10 5.74 -11.00 -23.42
CA ASN A 10 4.75 -12.04 -23.74
C ASN A 10 3.31 -11.54 -23.56
N ILE A 11 3.04 -10.79 -22.49
CA ILE A 11 1.69 -10.24 -22.21
C ILE A 11 1.31 -9.22 -23.28
N ARG A 12 2.21 -8.31 -23.62
CA ARG A 12 1.99 -7.31 -24.68
C ARG A 12 1.78 -7.96 -26.04
N ASP A 13 2.58 -8.98 -26.38
CA ASP A 13 2.43 -9.71 -27.64
C ASP A 13 1.11 -10.50 -27.70
N GLU A 14 0.54 -10.95 -26.57
CA GLU A 14 -0.82 -11.51 -26.54
C GLU A 14 -1.89 -10.41 -26.68
N GLU A 15 -1.67 -9.22 -26.09
CA GLU A 15 -2.59 -8.08 -26.18
C GLU A 15 -2.69 -7.50 -27.59
N GLU A 16 -1.57 -7.38 -28.31
CA GLU A 16 -1.56 -6.88 -29.69
C GLU A 16 -2.35 -7.78 -30.66
N LYS A 17 -2.47 -9.07 -30.33
CA LYS A 17 -3.25 -10.04 -31.12
C LYS A 17 -4.75 -9.96 -30.87
N LEU A 18 -5.19 -9.29 -29.80
CA LEU A 18 -6.61 -9.11 -29.52
C LEU A 18 -7.22 -8.10 -30.51
N PRO A 19 -8.52 -8.27 -30.85
CA PRO A 19 -9.29 -7.24 -31.54
C PRO A 19 -9.19 -5.90 -30.81
N GLU A 20 -9.24 -4.79 -31.54
CA GLU A 20 -9.04 -3.44 -30.99
C GLU A 20 -10.01 -3.10 -29.85
N GLU A 21 -11.23 -3.64 -29.91
CA GLU A 21 -12.26 -3.49 -28.88
C GLU A 21 -11.97 -4.24 -27.57
N GLU A 22 -11.13 -5.28 -27.60
CA GLU A 22 -10.74 -6.09 -26.44
C GLU A 22 -9.36 -5.71 -25.89
N ARG A 23 -8.67 -4.75 -26.52
CA ARG A 23 -7.38 -4.27 -26.05
C ARG A 23 -7.55 -3.44 -24.78
N PRO A 24 -6.59 -3.52 -23.83
CA PRO A 24 -6.65 -2.68 -22.65
C PRO A 24 -6.61 -1.20 -23.03
N PRO A 25 -7.32 -0.33 -22.29
CA PRO A 25 -7.45 1.09 -22.64
C PRO A 25 -6.11 1.86 -22.55
N PHE A 26 -5.13 1.32 -21.82
CA PHE A 26 -3.78 1.86 -21.72
C PHE A 26 -2.76 0.74 -21.52
N SER A 27 -1.50 1.04 -21.83
CA SER A 27 -0.38 0.10 -21.64
C SER A 27 -0.01 -0.01 -20.17
N LEU A 28 -0.12 -1.22 -19.60
CA LEU A 28 0.34 -1.54 -18.25
C LEU A 28 1.62 -2.38 -18.30
N VAL A 29 2.66 -1.94 -17.60
CA VAL A 29 3.93 -2.68 -17.46
C VAL A 29 4.21 -2.91 -15.99
N ALA A 30 4.49 -4.15 -15.60
CA ALA A 30 4.76 -4.50 -14.21
C ALA A 30 6.22 -4.92 -13.99
N VAL A 31 6.89 -4.31 -13.01
CA VAL A 31 8.18 -4.80 -12.50
C VAL A 31 7.91 -5.90 -11.48
N ILE A 32 8.30 -7.13 -11.82
CA ILE A 32 7.99 -8.31 -11.01
C ILE A 32 9.21 -8.66 -10.15
N LEU A 33 9.01 -8.58 -8.84
CA LEU A 33 10.00 -8.88 -7.80
C LEU A 33 9.59 -10.16 -7.07
N SER A 34 10.58 -10.94 -6.61
CA SER A 34 10.33 -12.12 -5.79
C SER A 34 10.31 -11.72 -4.33
N SER A 35 9.24 -12.04 -3.59
CA SER A 35 9.14 -11.80 -2.15
C SER A 35 10.29 -12.44 -1.37
N GLU A 36 10.71 -13.65 -1.75
CA GLU A 36 11.81 -14.38 -1.08
C GLU A 36 13.18 -13.71 -1.16
N PHE A 37 13.40 -12.85 -2.18
CA PHE A 37 14.70 -12.25 -2.47
C PHE A 37 14.66 -10.72 -2.39
N TRP A 38 13.54 -10.16 -1.94
CA TRP A 38 13.38 -8.72 -1.76
C TRP A 38 13.00 -8.44 -0.31
N PRO A 39 13.59 -7.42 0.34
CA PRO A 39 13.15 -7.02 1.66
C PRO A 39 11.66 -6.61 1.62
N PRO A 40 10.94 -6.76 2.74
CA PRO A 40 9.52 -6.43 2.77
C PRO A 40 9.33 -4.95 2.45
N LEU A 41 8.36 -4.70 1.56
CA LEU A 41 8.01 -3.38 1.09
C LEU A 41 6.80 -2.87 1.88
N LYS A 42 6.76 -1.57 2.15
CA LYS A 42 5.64 -0.94 2.84
C LYS A 42 4.31 -1.29 2.19
N GLU A 43 3.24 -1.24 2.98
CA GLU A 43 1.88 -1.30 2.48
C GLU A 43 1.26 0.10 2.64
N GLU A 44 0.80 0.68 1.54
CA GLU A 44 -0.02 1.90 1.56
C GLU A 44 -1.40 1.53 1.05
N LYS A 45 -2.45 2.03 1.70
CA LYS A 45 -3.82 1.85 1.24
C LYS A 45 -4.18 2.97 0.26
N LEU A 46 -4.55 2.58 -0.94
CA LEU A 46 -5.11 3.47 -1.95
C LEU A 46 -6.23 2.72 -2.67
N GLU A 47 -7.39 3.36 -2.75
CA GLU A 47 -8.45 2.91 -3.63
C GLU A 47 -8.16 3.42 -5.05
N LEU A 48 -7.73 2.51 -5.92
CA LEU A 48 -7.43 2.84 -7.32
C LEU A 48 -8.72 3.02 -8.14
N PRO A 49 -8.70 3.88 -9.18
CA PRO A 49 -9.80 3.97 -10.15
C PRO A 49 -10.11 2.63 -10.80
N GLU A 50 -11.39 2.41 -11.12
CA GLU A 50 -11.92 1.13 -11.63
C GLU A 50 -11.17 0.65 -12.88
N GLN A 51 -10.94 1.53 -13.85
CA GLN A 51 -10.19 1.21 -15.08
C GLN A 51 -8.77 0.68 -14.79
N VAL A 52 -8.10 1.22 -13.77
CA VAL A 52 -6.76 0.78 -13.35
C VAL A 52 -6.82 -0.58 -12.68
N LYS A 53 -7.84 -0.81 -11.82
CA LYS A 53 -8.06 -2.10 -11.19
C LYS A 53 -8.33 -3.20 -12.20
N GLU A 54 -9.19 -2.95 -13.19
CA GLU A 54 -9.50 -3.89 -14.26
C GLU A 54 -8.26 -4.26 -15.08
N ALA A 55 -7.46 -3.25 -15.47
CA ALA A 55 -6.21 -3.49 -16.19
C ALA A 55 -5.21 -4.33 -15.36
N MET A 56 -5.07 -4.03 -14.06
CA MET A 56 -4.20 -4.79 -13.15
C MET A 56 -4.70 -6.22 -12.94
N GLU A 57 -6.02 -6.43 -12.85
CA GLU A 57 -6.61 -7.76 -12.74
C GLU A 57 -6.42 -8.57 -14.02
N ALA A 58 -6.65 -7.96 -15.19
CA ALA A 58 -6.41 -8.57 -16.49
C ALA A 58 -4.94 -8.99 -16.65
N TYR A 59 -4.00 -8.11 -16.26
CA TYR A 59 -2.57 -8.43 -16.25
C TYR A 59 -2.27 -9.60 -15.30
N SER A 60 -2.87 -9.61 -14.10
CA SER A 60 -2.68 -10.69 -13.12
C SER A 60 -3.15 -12.04 -13.64
N LYS A 61 -4.31 -12.10 -14.30
CA LYS A 61 -4.82 -13.32 -14.94
C LYS A 61 -3.87 -13.83 -16.03
N LYS A 62 -3.32 -12.93 -16.86
CA LYS A 62 -2.34 -13.29 -17.91
C LYS A 62 -1.03 -13.79 -17.29
N TYR A 63 -0.57 -13.15 -16.21
CA TYR A 63 0.59 -13.59 -15.46
C TYR A 63 0.41 -15.00 -14.89
N GLU A 64 -0.72 -15.28 -14.23
CA GLU A 64 -1.03 -16.59 -13.65
C GLU A 64 -1.09 -17.71 -14.71
N LYS A 65 -1.64 -17.40 -15.89
CA LYS A 65 -1.63 -18.31 -17.06
C LYS A 65 -0.20 -18.63 -17.52
N LEU A 66 0.71 -17.65 -17.52
CA LEU A 66 2.12 -17.83 -17.91
C LEU A 66 2.98 -18.48 -16.83
N LYS A 67 2.68 -18.23 -15.56
CA LYS A 67 3.42 -18.71 -14.39
C LYS A 67 2.46 -19.40 -13.44
N ALA A 68 2.05 -20.62 -13.82
CA ALA A 68 1.16 -21.45 -13.02
C ALA A 68 1.63 -21.54 -11.55
N MET A 69 0.66 -21.48 -10.62
CA MET A 69 0.86 -21.50 -9.17
C MET A 69 1.54 -20.25 -8.55
N ARG A 70 1.61 -19.12 -9.26
CA ARG A 70 2.10 -17.85 -8.71
C ARG A 70 1.08 -16.75 -8.90
N THR A 71 0.75 -16.04 -7.82
CA THR A 71 -0.11 -14.85 -7.84
C THR A 71 0.74 -13.58 -7.75
N LEU A 72 0.15 -12.43 -8.12
CA LEU A 72 0.77 -11.12 -7.95
C LEU A 72 0.21 -10.42 -6.72
N ASN A 73 1.09 -9.85 -5.91
CA ASN A 73 0.72 -8.85 -4.90
C ASN A 73 1.22 -7.47 -5.37
N TRP A 74 0.29 -6.54 -5.61
CA TRP A 74 0.59 -5.26 -6.23
C TRP A 74 1.01 -4.21 -5.21
N LYS A 75 2.21 -3.65 -5.40
CA LYS A 75 2.74 -2.51 -4.65
C LYS A 75 2.55 -1.21 -5.42
N TYR A 76 1.29 -0.82 -5.62
CA TYR A 76 0.93 0.30 -6.50
C TYR A 76 1.54 1.64 -6.05
N HIS A 77 1.75 1.88 -4.76
CA HIS A 77 2.34 3.14 -4.29
C HIS A 77 3.77 3.36 -4.79
N LEU A 78 4.47 2.29 -5.21
CA LEU A 78 5.81 2.33 -5.82
C LEU A 78 5.77 2.41 -7.36
N GLY A 79 4.57 2.56 -7.94
CA GLY A 79 4.39 2.67 -9.37
C GLY A 79 4.75 4.05 -9.92
N LEU A 80 4.83 4.13 -11.24
CA LEU A 80 4.95 5.37 -12.00
C LEU A 80 3.87 5.37 -13.07
N VAL A 81 3.16 6.49 -13.21
CA VAL A 81 2.09 6.68 -14.18
C VAL A 81 2.44 7.87 -15.05
N SER A 82 2.52 7.64 -16.36
CA SER A 82 2.54 8.72 -17.34
C SER A 82 1.11 9.02 -17.78
N LEU A 83 0.70 10.27 -17.65
CA LEU A 83 -0.64 10.73 -18.01
C LEU A 83 -0.58 12.05 -18.75
N ASP A 84 -1.55 12.25 -19.64
CA ASP A 84 -1.79 13.51 -20.33
C ASP A 84 -3.06 14.14 -19.75
N VAL A 85 -2.93 15.33 -19.16
CA VAL A 85 -4.06 16.13 -18.68
C VAL A 85 -4.45 17.10 -19.76
N GLU A 86 -5.57 16.86 -20.42
CA GLU A 86 -6.18 17.78 -21.39
C GLU A 86 -7.11 18.75 -20.65
N LEU A 87 -6.77 20.04 -20.70
CA LEU A 87 -7.58 21.16 -20.22
C LEU A 87 -8.08 21.98 -21.42
N ALA A 88 -8.95 22.96 -21.19
CA ALA A 88 -9.55 23.75 -22.26
C ALA A 88 -8.54 24.49 -23.15
N ASP A 89 -7.42 24.98 -22.59
CA ASP A 89 -6.42 25.79 -23.32
C ASP A 89 -5.06 25.09 -23.52
N ARG A 90 -4.81 23.96 -22.84
CA ARG A 90 -3.50 23.29 -22.82
C ARG A 90 -3.59 21.80 -22.52
N THR A 91 -2.54 21.09 -22.91
CA THR A 91 -2.33 19.68 -22.53
C THR A 91 -1.02 19.54 -21.76
N LEU A 92 -1.05 18.88 -20.61
CA LEU A 92 0.11 18.65 -19.75
C LEU A 92 0.47 17.16 -19.72
N SER A 93 1.62 16.80 -20.28
CA SER A 93 2.17 15.45 -20.17
C SER A 93 3.06 15.33 -18.93
N LEU A 94 2.63 14.51 -17.96
CA LEU A 94 3.27 14.38 -16.65
C LEU A 94 3.55 12.92 -16.33
N SER A 95 4.66 12.65 -15.64
CA SER A 95 4.91 11.36 -15.01
C SER A 95 4.84 11.52 -13.50
N VAL A 96 3.87 10.86 -12.87
CA VAL A 96 3.50 11.05 -11.47
C VAL A 96 3.29 9.70 -10.78
N SER A 97 3.24 9.69 -9.44
CA SER A 97 2.91 8.46 -8.73
C SER A 97 1.42 8.10 -8.86
N PRO A 98 1.02 6.82 -8.69
CA PRO A 98 -0.37 6.37 -8.79
C PRO A 98 -1.36 7.12 -7.91
N VAL A 99 -0.93 7.62 -6.73
CA VAL A 99 -1.81 8.43 -5.88
C VAL A 99 -2.14 9.77 -6.56
N HIS A 100 -1.15 10.44 -7.18
CA HIS A 100 -1.38 11.69 -7.90
C HIS A 100 -2.26 11.49 -9.12
N ALA A 101 -2.06 10.40 -9.87
CA ALA A 101 -2.91 10.03 -11.00
C ALA A 101 -4.36 9.74 -10.54
N ALA A 102 -4.54 8.99 -9.45
CA ALA A 102 -5.86 8.70 -8.89
C ALA A 102 -6.59 9.97 -8.45
N ILE A 103 -5.88 10.92 -7.82
CA ILE A 103 -6.42 12.23 -7.43
C ILE A 103 -7.01 12.94 -8.66
N ILE A 104 -6.22 13.14 -9.73
CA ILE A 104 -6.67 13.93 -10.87
C ILE A 104 -7.79 13.24 -11.67
N LEU A 105 -7.80 11.91 -11.72
CA LEU A 105 -8.88 11.15 -12.35
C LEU A 105 -10.25 11.39 -11.68
N HIS A 106 -10.30 11.57 -10.36
CA HIS A 106 -11.57 11.92 -9.70
C HIS A 106 -12.10 13.29 -10.10
N PHE A 107 -11.21 14.24 -10.42
CA PHE A 107 -11.60 15.57 -10.89
C PHE A 107 -12.26 15.55 -12.28
N GLN A 108 -12.08 14.47 -13.06
CA GLN A 108 -12.79 14.27 -14.32
C GLN A 108 -14.30 14.10 -14.12
N THR A 109 -14.71 13.49 -13.00
CA THR A 109 -16.14 13.23 -12.71
C THR A 109 -16.83 14.37 -11.97
N LYS A 110 -16.08 15.09 -11.13
CA LYS A 110 -16.57 16.20 -10.31
C LYS A 110 -15.46 17.26 -10.23
N SER A 111 -15.77 18.49 -10.64
CA SER A 111 -14.80 19.57 -10.76
C SER A 111 -14.32 20.15 -9.42
N THR A 112 -15.06 19.94 -8.32
CA THR A 112 -14.73 20.46 -6.99
C THR A 112 -14.79 19.35 -5.95
N TRP A 113 -13.73 19.18 -5.17
CA TRP A 113 -13.63 18.19 -4.10
C TRP A 113 -13.12 18.82 -2.81
N THR A 114 -13.65 18.37 -1.67
CA THR A 114 -13.03 18.66 -0.37
C THR A 114 -11.99 17.60 -0.02
N LEU A 115 -11.00 17.95 0.81
CA LEU A 115 -9.99 16.98 1.26
C LEU A 115 -10.61 15.80 2.01
N THR A 116 -11.68 16.04 2.77
CA THR A 116 -12.38 14.99 3.52
C THR A 116 -13.09 14.02 2.58
N GLU A 117 -13.83 14.53 1.58
CA GLU A 117 -14.49 13.69 0.59
C GLU A 117 -13.47 12.86 -0.20
N LEU A 118 -12.41 13.49 -0.68
CA LEU A 118 -11.41 12.80 -1.48
C LEU A 118 -10.60 11.79 -0.64
N SER A 119 -10.36 12.08 0.64
CA SER A 119 -9.76 11.14 1.59
C SER A 119 -10.63 9.90 1.79
N GLU A 120 -11.95 10.06 1.90
CA GLU A 120 -12.88 8.95 2.04
C GLU A 120 -12.96 8.07 0.79
N VAL A 121 -12.88 8.67 -0.40
CA VAL A 121 -12.92 7.94 -1.68
C VAL A 121 -11.60 7.21 -1.93
N LEU A 122 -10.47 7.91 -1.84
CA LEU A 122 -9.14 7.33 -2.09
C LEU A 122 -8.63 6.45 -0.94
N LYS A 123 -9.27 6.49 0.24
CA LYS A 123 -8.82 5.85 1.48
C LYS A 123 -7.43 6.27 1.94
N VAL A 124 -7.01 7.49 1.56
CA VAL A 124 -5.73 8.10 1.94
C VAL A 124 -5.95 9.10 3.07
N PRO A 125 -5.12 9.14 4.14
CA PRO A 125 -5.28 10.12 5.22
C PRO A 125 -5.23 11.57 4.74
N VAL A 126 -6.11 12.42 5.27
CA VAL A 126 -6.22 13.85 4.91
C VAL A 126 -4.87 14.60 4.97
N THR A 127 -4.03 14.29 5.96
CA THR A 127 -2.71 14.91 6.13
C THR A 127 -1.74 14.57 4.99
N SER A 128 -1.72 13.30 4.56
CA SER A 128 -0.93 12.83 3.41
C SER A 128 -1.49 13.40 2.11
N LEU A 129 -2.81 13.37 1.95
CA LEU A 129 -3.50 13.88 0.77
C LEU A 129 -3.20 15.37 0.55
N LYS A 130 -3.25 16.18 1.62
CA LYS A 130 -2.92 17.62 1.55
C LYS A 130 -1.53 17.87 0.97
N ARG A 131 -0.52 17.05 1.32
CA ARG A 131 0.83 17.16 0.75
C ARG A 131 0.83 16.80 -0.73
N LYS A 132 0.20 15.69 -1.10
CA LYS A 132 0.11 15.21 -2.49
C LYS A 132 -0.66 16.17 -3.42
N MET A 133 -1.59 16.97 -2.90
CA MET A 133 -2.27 18.03 -3.67
C MET A 133 -1.32 19.13 -4.16
N THR A 134 -0.19 19.35 -3.48
CA THR A 134 0.76 20.42 -3.79
C THR A 134 1.25 20.35 -5.24
N LEU A 135 1.47 19.13 -5.76
CA LEU A 135 1.86 18.93 -7.16
C LEU A 135 0.86 19.60 -8.12
N TRP A 136 -0.43 19.33 -7.95
CA TRP A 136 -1.47 19.83 -8.86
C TRP A 136 -1.74 21.33 -8.68
N LEU A 137 -1.56 21.86 -7.47
CA LEU A 137 -1.56 23.31 -7.23
C LEU A 137 -0.39 24.00 -7.94
N GLN A 138 0.80 23.40 -7.88
CA GLN A 138 2.00 23.92 -8.55
C GLN A 138 1.85 23.87 -10.06
N GLN A 139 1.36 22.76 -10.64
CA GLN A 139 1.06 22.66 -12.08
C GLN A 139 -0.08 23.62 -12.52
N GLY A 140 -0.79 24.24 -11.58
CA GLY A 140 -1.90 25.15 -11.87
C GLY A 140 -3.12 24.43 -12.46
N VAL A 141 -3.22 23.12 -12.22
CA VAL A 141 -4.38 22.31 -12.62
C VAL A 141 -5.49 22.45 -11.57
N LEU A 142 -5.12 22.59 -10.30
CA LEU A 142 -6.06 22.78 -9.20
C LEU A 142 -5.85 24.14 -8.51
N ARG A 143 -6.93 24.70 -7.98
CA ARG A 143 -6.94 25.84 -7.04
C ARG A 143 -7.52 25.41 -5.71
N GLU A 144 -6.91 25.84 -4.61
CA GLU A 144 -7.51 25.73 -3.27
C GLU A 144 -8.29 27.02 -2.95
N ASP A 145 -9.61 26.92 -2.84
CA ASP A 145 -10.51 28.01 -2.43
C ASP A 145 -11.92 27.47 -2.06
N PRO A 146 -12.41 27.60 -0.81
CA PRO A 146 -11.70 27.99 0.43
C PRO A 146 -10.76 26.88 0.92
N GLN A 147 -10.04 27.11 2.03
CA GLN A 147 -9.07 26.15 2.58
C GLN A 147 -9.67 24.73 2.73
N GLY A 148 -8.98 23.73 2.18
CA GLY A 148 -9.42 22.33 2.17
C GLY A 148 -10.39 21.96 1.04
N THR A 149 -10.74 22.90 0.15
CA THR A 149 -11.58 22.67 -1.03
C THR A 149 -10.79 22.98 -2.29
N PHE A 150 -10.78 22.04 -3.22
CA PHE A 150 -9.98 22.09 -4.44
C PHE A 150 -10.90 22.08 -5.66
N THR A 151 -10.62 22.96 -6.62
CA THR A 151 -11.39 23.06 -7.88
C THR A 151 -10.45 23.05 -9.08
N VAL A 152 -10.86 22.39 -10.17
CA VAL A 152 -10.11 22.36 -11.44
C VAL A 152 -10.04 23.76 -12.06
N ILE A 153 -8.87 24.11 -12.60
CA ILE A 153 -8.65 25.29 -13.42
C ILE A 153 -8.49 24.83 -14.87
N GLU A 154 -9.49 25.12 -15.70
CA GLU A 154 -9.51 24.75 -17.13
C GLU A 154 -8.65 25.69 -18.00
N GLU A 155 -8.48 26.96 -17.59
CA GLU A 155 -7.73 27.98 -18.35
C GLU A 155 -6.68 28.65 -17.48
N GLU A 156 -5.46 28.82 -18.02
CA GLU A 156 -4.36 29.45 -17.31
C GLU A 156 -4.54 30.97 -17.20
N GLN A 157 -4.53 31.47 -15.97
CA GLN A 157 -4.55 32.92 -15.73
C GLN A 157 -3.16 33.52 -16.00
N LYS A 158 -3.06 34.33 -17.06
CA LYS A 158 -1.82 34.96 -17.57
C LYS A 158 -1.01 35.83 -16.59
N ASP A 159 -1.51 36.07 -15.37
CA ASP A 159 -0.88 36.97 -14.38
C ASP A 159 -0.04 36.26 -13.31
N GLN A 160 0.15 34.93 -13.37
CA GLN A 160 1.03 34.23 -12.42
C GLN A 160 2.46 34.09 -12.94
N VAL A 161 3.32 34.93 -12.36
CA VAL A 161 4.79 34.99 -12.45
C VAL A 161 5.44 33.59 -12.44
N GLU A 162 6.42 33.42 -13.32
CA GLU A 162 7.37 32.29 -13.46
C GLU A 162 7.34 31.26 -12.32
N LYS A 163 6.67 30.13 -12.55
CA LYS A 163 6.73 29.00 -11.62
C LYS A 163 7.99 28.18 -11.89
N VAL A 164 8.94 28.30 -10.98
CA VAL A 164 10.00 27.31 -10.79
C VAL A 164 9.31 26.00 -10.43
N VAL A 165 9.36 25.03 -11.36
CA VAL A 165 8.94 23.65 -11.11
C VAL A 165 9.97 23.03 -10.16
N LEU A 166 9.81 23.29 -8.86
CA LEU A 166 10.42 22.44 -7.85
C LEU A 166 9.59 21.16 -7.86
N ILE A 167 10.05 20.18 -8.64
CA ILE A 167 9.68 18.78 -8.41
C ILE A 167 10.00 18.55 -6.94
N ASP A 168 8.97 18.50 -6.11
CA ASP A 168 9.13 18.13 -4.72
C ASP A 168 9.59 16.67 -4.74
N SER A 169 10.90 16.47 -4.64
CA SER A 169 11.53 15.20 -4.32
C SER A 169 11.22 14.82 -2.88
N ASP A 170 9.94 14.86 -2.48
CA ASP A 170 9.47 14.32 -1.21
C ASP A 170 9.49 12.76 -1.23
N GLU A 171 10.04 12.16 -2.29
CA GLU A 171 10.50 10.76 -2.30
C GLU A 171 11.74 10.52 -1.41
N GLU A 172 12.41 11.56 -0.90
CA GLU A 172 13.65 11.39 -0.14
C GLU A 172 13.43 10.95 1.34
N GLY A 173 12.18 10.89 1.81
CA GLY A 173 11.85 10.55 3.20
C GLY A 173 11.25 9.16 3.44
N ASP A 174 10.66 8.53 2.43
CA ASP A 174 9.87 7.32 2.62
C ASP A 174 10.54 6.13 1.93
N SER A 175 11.54 5.55 2.59
CA SER A 175 12.13 4.28 2.15
C SER A 175 11.02 3.30 1.76
N ALA A 176 11.03 2.82 0.53
CA ALA A 176 10.07 1.83 0.02
C ALA A 176 10.12 0.51 0.83
N MET A 177 11.25 0.26 1.51
CA MET A 177 11.39 -0.86 2.43
C MET A 177 10.69 -0.54 3.76
N ALA A 178 9.91 -1.50 4.25
CA ALA A 178 9.37 -1.46 5.59
C ALA A 178 10.51 -1.29 6.59
N SER A 179 10.35 -0.40 7.58
CA SER A 179 11.40 -0.19 8.57
C SER A 179 11.60 -1.47 9.40
N GLN A 180 12.77 -1.63 10.02
CA GLN A 180 12.99 -2.74 10.96
C GLN A 180 11.97 -2.74 12.10
N ALA A 181 11.44 -1.56 12.48
CA ALA A 181 10.40 -1.45 13.48
C ALA A 181 9.06 -2.02 13.00
N ASP A 182 8.66 -1.74 11.76
CA ASP A 182 7.40 -2.21 11.17
C ASP A 182 7.41 -3.74 11.01
N GLN A 183 8.52 -4.30 10.49
CA GLN A 183 8.70 -5.75 10.33
C GLN A 183 8.59 -6.46 11.68
N LYS A 184 9.28 -5.92 12.69
CA LYS A 184 9.24 -6.45 14.06
C LYS A 184 7.85 -6.38 14.66
N GLU A 185 7.07 -5.34 14.36
CA GLU A 185 5.69 -5.22 14.82
C GLU A 185 4.78 -6.27 14.17
N GLU A 186 4.90 -6.52 12.86
CA GLU A 186 4.15 -7.59 12.17
C GLU A 186 4.46 -8.99 12.72
N GLU A 187 5.74 -9.30 12.96
CA GLU A 187 6.17 -10.55 13.58
C GLU A 187 5.57 -10.72 14.98
N LEU A 188 5.59 -9.66 15.79
CA LEU A 188 4.99 -9.65 17.13
C LEU A 188 3.45 -9.82 17.08
N GLN A 189 2.78 -9.29 16.06
CA GLN A 189 1.34 -9.51 15.85
C GLN A 189 1.02 -10.94 15.44
N LEU A 190 1.88 -11.58 14.63
CA LEU A 190 1.76 -13.00 14.32
C LEU A 190 1.86 -13.83 15.61
N PHE A 191 2.91 -13.60 16.41
CA PHE A 191 3.06 -14.28 17.71
C PHE A 191 1.86 -14.05 18.62
N TRP A 192 1.34 -12.83 18.68
CA TRP A 192 0.14 -12.51 19.47
C TRP A 192 -1.06 -13.34 19.06
N THR A 193 -1.34 -13.46 17.77
CA THR A 193 -2.47 -14.26 17.24
C THR A 193 -2.35 -15.73 17.67
N TYR A 194 -1.14 -16.30 17.57
CA TYR A 194 -0.86 -17.66 18.04
C TYR A 194 -1.00 -17.80 19.57
N ILE A 195 -0.46 -16.85 20.34
CA ILE A 195 -0.54 -16.87 21.81
C ILE A 195 -2.00 -16.76 22.26
N GLN A 196 -2.81 -15.91 21.64
CA GLN A 196 -4.23 -15.82 21.91
C GLN A 196 -4.91 -17.16 21.66
N ALA A 197 -4.69 -17.78 20.50
CA ALA A 197 -5.26 -19.10 20.20
C ALA A 197 -4.81 -20.17 21.21
N MET A 198 -3.54 -20.19 21.62
CA MET A 198 -3.03 -21.10 22.65
C MET A 198 -3.72 -20.90 23.99
N LEU A 199 -3.86 -19.65 24.44
CA LEU A 199 -4.49 -19.32 25.73
C LEU A 199 -6.01 -19.48 25.72
N THR A 200 -6.67 -19.31 24.57
CA THR A 200 -8.09 -19.64 24.42
C THR A 200 -8.33 -21.14 24.57
N ASN A 201 -7.43 -21.99 24.04
CA ASN A 201 -7.58 -23.44 24.10
C ASN A 201 -7.07 -24.07 25.40
N LEU A 202 -6.02 -23.52 26.02
CA LEU A 202 -5.32 -24.12 27.17
C LEU A 202 -5.51 -23.36 28.48
N GLU A 203 -6.32 -22.29 28.46
CA GLU A 203 -6.71 -21.40 29.58
C GLU A 203 -5.57 -20.62 30.25
N SER A 204 -4.42 -21.26 30.51
CA SER A 204 -3.26 -20.63 31.14
C SER A 204 -1.95 -21.31 30.77
N LEU A 205 -0.89 -20.52 30.52
CA LEU A 205 0.43 -21.05 30.14
C LEU A 205 1.56 -20.26 30.80
N SER A 206 2.66 -20.94 31.15
CA SER A 206 3.90 -20.28 31.59
C SER A 206 4.67 -19.69 30.40
N LEU A 207 5.57 -18.74 30.68
CA LEU A 207 6.46 -18.13 29.67
C LEU A 207 7.21 -19.21 28.85
N GLU A 208 7.80 -20.18 29.55
CA GLU A 208 8.61 -21.26 28.96
C GLU A 208 7.77 -22.15 28.03
N ARG A 209 6.51 -22.41 28.41
CA ARG A 209 5.60 -23.24 27.61
C ARG A 209 5.13 -22.50 26.36
N ILE A 210 4.83 -21.20 26.48
CA ILE A 210 4.51 -20.34 25.33
C ILE A 210 5.70 -20.30 24.37
N HIS A 211 6.90 -20.04 24.88
CA HIS A 211 8.13 -20.01 24.07
C HIS A 211 8.37 -21.33 23.33
N SER A 212 8.25 -22.46 24.02
CA SER A 212 8.42 -23.80 23.43
C SER A 212 7.37 -24.10 22.36
N MET A 213 6.11 -23.69 22.58
CA MET A 213 5.04 -23.89 21.60
C MET A 213 5.22 -23.00 20.36
N LEU A 214 5.60 -21.74 20.54
CA LEU A 214 5.95 -20.87 19.41
C LEU A 214 7.13 -21.47 18.62
N LYS A 215 8.14 -22.00 19.31
CA LYS A 215 9.25 -22.69 18.66
C LYS A 215 8.85 -23.96 17.91
N MET A 216 7.89 -24.73 18.44
CA MET A 216 7.46 -25.97 17.80
C MET A 216 6.53 -25.71 16.59
N PHE A 217 5.65 -24.71 16.68
CA PHE A 217 4.57 -24.48 15.72
C PHE A 217 4.78 -23.28 14.78
N VAL A 218 5.63 -22.32 15.16
CA VAL A 218 5.93 -21.12 14.35
C VAL A 218 7.31 -21.25 13.69
N MET A 219 8.33 -21.75 14.41
CA MET A 219 9.69 -21.91 13.84
C MET A 219 9.86 -23.12 12.89
N THR A 220 8.80 -23.89 12.64
CA THR A 220 8.76 -24.96 11.62
C THR A 220 7.90 -24.60 10.41
N GLY A 221 7.29 -23.41 10.41
CA GLY A 221 6.51 -22.88 9.29
C GLY A 221 7.40 -22.31 8.17
N PRO A 222 6.81 -21.93 7.02
CA PRO A 222 7.55 -21.36 5.89
C PRO A 222 8.22 -20.01 6.19
N VAL A 223 7.81 -19.33 7.27
CA VAL A 223 8.37 -18.06 7.74
C VAL A 223 9.16 -18.33 9.01
N VAL A 224 10.49 -18.37 8.91
CA VAL A 224 11.38 -18.63 10.07
C VAL A 224 11.57 -17.32 10.84
N THR A 225 10.76 -17.11 11.87
CA THR A 225 10.92 -15.99 12.82
C THR A 225 11.40 -16.52 14.16
N GLU A 226 12.61 -16.12 14.56
CA GLU A 226 13.18 -16.48 15.86
C GLU A 226 12.84 -15.40 16.89
N ILE A 227 12.25 -15.80 18.02
CA ILE A 227 12.01 -14.91 19.17
C ILE A 227 12.79 -15.42 20.38
N ASP A 228 13.60 -14.57 20.98
CA ASP A 228 14.29 -14.90 22.22
C ASP A 228 13.32 -14.91 23.42
N ILE A 229 13.64 -15.70 24.45
CA ILE A 229 12.79 -15.80 25.64
C ILE A 229 12.67 -14.47 26.38
N GLN A 230 13.72 -13.64 26.40
CA GLN A 230 13.65 -12.31 27.03
C GLN A 230 12.78 -11.35 26.22
N GLU A 231 12.86 -11.44 24.90
CA GLU A 231 12.04 -10.63 23.99
C GLU A 231 10.56 -10.99 24.11
N LEU A 232 10.23 -12.29 24.13
CA LEU A 232 8.89 -12.77 24.40
C LEU A 232 8.38 -12.32 25.77
N GLN A 233 9.24 -12.36 26.79
CA GLN A 233 8.87 -11.88 28.12
C GLN A 233 8.52 -10.39 28.11
N GLY A 234 9.34 -9.55 27.48
CA GLY A 234 9.07 -8.12 27.31
C GLY A 234 7.77 -7.85 26.55
N PHE A 235 7.51 -8.62 25.50
CA PHE A 235 6.29 -8.53 24.73
C PHE A 235 5.04 -8.89 25.55
N LEU A 236 5.06 -10.02 26.27
CA LEU A 236 3.95 -10.44 27.13
C LEU A 236 3.73 -9.46 28.29
N GLN A 237 4.80 -8.87 28.86
CA GLN A 237 4.67 -7.83 29.88
C GLN A 237 4.00 -6.57 29.34
N LYS A 238 4.29 -6.16 28.10
CA LYS A 238 3.56 -5.07 27.43
C LYS A 238 2.07 -5.40 27.31
N LYS A 239 1.74 -6.62 26.87
CA LYS A 239 0.35 -7.09 26.78
C LYS A 239 -0.38 -7.16 28.13
N VAL A 240 0.33 -7.45 29.23
CA VAL A 240 -0.23 -7.37 30.59
C VAL A 240 -0.51 -5.92 30.99
N ARG A 241 0.41 -4.99 30.66
CA ARG A 241 0.23 -3.56 30.91
C ARG A 241 -0.96 -2.98 30.14
N ASP A 242 -1.14 -3.43 28.90
CA ASP A 242 -2.26 -3.06 28.02
C ASP A 242 -3.57 -3.77 28.38
N GLN A 243 -3.60 -4.52 29.50
CA GLN A 243 -4.75 -5.29 30.00
C GLN A 243 -5.26 -6.37 29.03
N GLN A 244 -4.46 -6.74 28.03
CA GLN A 244 -4.78 -7.82 27.09
C GLN A 244 -4.41 -9.20 27.63
N LEU A 245 -3.58 -9.27 28.69
CA LEU A 245 -3.22 -10.48 29.41
C LEU A 245 -3.26 -10.25 30.93
N ILE A 246 -3.51 -11.32 31.67
CA ILE A 246 -3.38 -11.38 33.13
C ILE A 246 -2.20 -12.29 33.45
N TYR A 247 -1.25 -11.80 34.25
CA TYR A 247 -0.16 -12.61 34.78
C TYR A 247 -0.37 -12.87 36.27
N SER A 248 -0.58 -14.12 36.65
CA SER A 248 -0.78 -14.51 38.05
C SER A 248 -0.32 -15.93 38.32
N GLY A 249 0.47 -16.09 39.40
CA GLY A 249 0.99 -17.40 39.81
C GLY A 249 1.97 -18.04 38.81
N GLY A 250 2.78 -17.24 38.11
CA GLY A 250 3.77 -17.74 37.15
C GLY A 250 3.22 -18.11 35.76
N VAL A 251 1.93 -17.84 35.51
CA VAL A 251 1.27 -18.15 34.23
C VAL A 251 0.51 -16.95 33.69
N TYR A 252 0.40 -16.88 32.37
CA TYR A 252 -0.39 -15.92 31.60
C TYR A 252 -1.77 -16.49 31.31
N ARG A 253 -2.79 -15.63 31.36
CA ARG A 253 -4.19 -15.94 31.03
C ARG A 253 -4.78 -14.81 30.21
N LEU A 254 -5.78 -15.12 29.38
CA LEU A 254 -6.62 -14.08 28.78
C LEU A 254 -7.54 -13.48 29.87
N PRO A 255 -7.83 -12.17 29.82
CA PRO A 255 -8.86 -11.58 30.65
C PRO A 255 -10.18 -12.31 30.43
N LYS A 256 -10.94 -12.57 31.51
CA LYS A 256 -12.31 -13.04 31.35
C LYS A 256 -13.10 -11.92 30.70
N ASN A 257 -13.68 -12.16 29.52
CA ASN A 257 -14.68 -11.25 28.98
C ASN A 257 -15.76 -11.07 30.05
N CYS A 258 -15.87 -9.88 30.62
CA CYS A 258 -17.15 -9.43 31.16
C CYS A 258 -18.06 -9.31 29.93
N ASN A 259 -18.93 -10.30 29.73
CA ASN A 259 -20.19 -10.03 29.05
C ASN A 259 -20.98 -9.00 29.84
#